data_AF-A0A370WVT0-F1
#
_entry.id   AF-A0A370WVT0-F1
#
_cell.length_a   1.000
_cell.length_b   1.000
_cell.length_c   1.000
_cell.angle_alpha   90.00
_cell.angle_beta   90.00
_cell.angle_gamma   90.00
#
_symmetry.space_group_name_H-M   'P 1'
#
loop_
_entity.id
_entity.type
_entity.pdbx_description
1 polymer ?
#
loop_
_entity_poly.entity_id
_entity_poly.type
_entity_poly.pdbx_seq_one_letter_code
_entity_poly.pdbx_strand_id
1 'polypeptide(L)'
;MNNNTAQHIEMSVELYRDPRDDGGDNLLIINRGKHSLSFEKLSGTDEPHSITWTLTGNASDGEFCALDEADNPGFLWLVRIPNEKIFQNLQSTGRNKLTIRNVHRDKSSEGLWHYQLFARFGDKVYGVPLNFGCGAAAEANPSIKNT
;
A
#
# COMPACT_ATOMS: atom_id res chain seq x y z
N MET A 1 -24.71 20.56 1.54
CA MET A 1 -24.09 20.34 0.21
C MET A 1 -23.31 19.05 0.32
N ASN A 2 -23.83 17.99 -0.28
CA ASN A 2 -23.23 16.66 -0.23
C ASN A 2 -22.09 16.61 -1.24
N ASN A 3 -20.85 16.63 -0.76
CA ASN A 3 -19.71 16.34 -1.62
C ASN A 3 -19.63 14.83 -1.79
N ASN A 4 -20.40 14.35 -2.76
CA ASN A 4 -20.47 12.97 -3.24
C ASN A 4 -19.19 12.58 -4.01
N THR A 5 -18.02 12.95 -3.50
CA THR A 5 -16.77 12.92 -4.27
C THR A 5 -15.93 11.75 -3.82
N ALA A 6 -15.80 10.73 -4.67
CA ALA A 6 -14.85 9.66 -4.48
C ALA A 6 -13.45 10.25 -4.24
N GLN A 7 -12.82 9.91 -3.11
CA GLN A 7 -11.43 10.23 -2.86
C GLN A 7 -10.54 9.26 -3.64
N HIS A 8 -9.58 9.81 -4.38
CA HIS A 8 -8.50 9.05 -5.00
C HIS A 8 -7.19 9.42 -4.34
N ILE A 9 -6.57 8.46 -3.65
CA ILE A 9 -5.28 8.64 -2.99
C ILE A 9 -4.20 8.01 -3.87
N GLU A 10 -3.27 8.84 -4.35
CA GLU A 10 -2.07 8.38 -5.05
C GLU A 10 -0.90 8.30 -4.07
N MET A 11 -0.24 7.15 -4.04
CA MET A 11 0.90 6.84 -3.20
C MET A 11 2.11 6.57 -4.09
N SER A 12 3.10 7.46 -4.04
CA SER A 12 4.39 7.26 -4.71
C SER A 12 5.16 6.14 -4.03
N VAL A 13 5.74 5.22 -4.81
CA VAL A 13 6.63 4.17 -4.32
C VAL A 13 7.99 4.35 -5.00
N GLU A 14 9.03 4.53 -4.21
CA GLU A 14 10.38 4.85 -4.69
C GLU A 14 11.39 3.83 -4.14
N LEU A 15 12.52 3.65 -4.82
CA LEU A 15 13.65 2.92 -4.26
C LEU A 15 14.42 3.88 -3.35
N TYR A 16 14.77 3.42 -2.17
CA TYR A 16 15.59 4.17 -1.23
C TYR A 16 16.79 3.34 -0.85
N ARG A 17 17.97 3.95 -0.88
CA ARG A 17 19.19 3.33 -0.39
C ARG A 17 19.14 3.32 1.13
N ASP A 18 19.17 2.16 1.76
CA ASP A 18 19.23 2.11 3.22
C ASP A 18 20.60 2.61 3.69
N PRO A 19 20.67 3.73 4.45
CA PRO A 19 21.95 4.24 4.94
C PRO A 19 22.52 3.42 6.11
N ARG A 20 21.73 2.50 6.68
CA ARG A 20 22.11 1.65 7.82
C ARG A 20 22.79 0.36 7.40
N ASP A 21 22.65 0.00 6.13
CA ASP A 21 23.32 -1.14 5.54
C ASP A 21 24.56 -0.66 4.78
N ASP A 22 25.73 -1.10 5.23
CA ASP A 22 27.02 -0.80 4.59
C ASP A 22 27.19 -1.54 3.25
N GLY A 23 26.32 -2.53 2.98
CA GLY A 23 26.21 -3.26 1.71
C GLY A 23 25.55 -2.50 0.57
N GLY A 24 24.83 -1.40 0.85
CA GLY A 24 24.18 -0.58 -0.17
C GLY A 24 22.89 -1.18 -0.73
N ASP A 25 22.19 -2.01 0.04
CA ASP A 25 20.89 -2.51 -0.37
C ASP A 25 19.86 -1.37 -0.52
N ASN A 26 19.02 -1.51 -1.55
CA ASN A 26 17.87 -0.64 -1.74
C ASN A 26 16.63 -1.31 -1.15
N LEU A 27 15.68 -0.50 -0.70
CA LEU A 27 14.37 -0.93 -0.22
C LEU A 27 13.27 -0.06 -0.84
N LEU A 28 12.05 -0.58 -0.91
CA LEU A 28 10.92 0.26 -1.34
C LEU A 28 10.46 1.14 -0.19
N ILE A 29 10.26 2.42 -0.48
CA ILE A 29 9.59 3.36 0.42
C ILE A 29 8.29 3.84 -0.21
N ILE A 30 7.25 3.98 0.61
CA ILE A 30 5.97 4.55 0.16
C ILE A 30 5.91 5.98 0.67
N ASN A 31 5.64 6.92 -0.24
CA ASN A 31 5.39 8.34 0.02
C ASN A 31 6.42 8.96 0.97
N ARG A 32 7.71 8.66 0.74
CA ARG A 32 8.84 9.13 1.56
C ARG A 32 8.73 8.76 3.05
N GLY A 33 8.31 7.53 3.34
CA GLY A 33 8.11 7.01 4.70
C GLY A 33 6.72 7.30 5.29
N LYS A 34 5.83 7.94 4.51
CA LYS A 34 4.43 8.18 4.91
C LYS A 34 3.50 7.10 4.36
N HIS A 35 3.73 5.86 4.78
CA HIS A 35 2.97 4.67 4.34
C HIS A 35 1.67 4.39 5.11
N SER A 36 1.37 5.16 6.15
CA SER A 36 0.12 5.04 6.90
C SER A 36 -0.95 6.00 6.38
N LEU A 37 -2.11 5.45 6.04
CA LEU A 37 -3.28 6.19 5.56
C LEU A 37 -4.47 5.98 6.49
N SER A 38 -5.37 6.96 6.51
CA SER A 38 -6.66 6.85 7.21
C SER A 38 -7.80 7.31 6.31
N PHE A 39 -8.91 6.57 6.34
CA PHE A 39 -10.16 6.93 5.70
C PHE A 39 -11.27 7.08 6.74
N GLU A 40 -12.16 8.03 6.47
CA GLU A 40 -13.48 8.03 7.07
C GLU A 40 -14.38 7.03 6.34
N LYS A 41 -15.36 6.47 7.05
CA LYS A 41 -16.41 5.64 6.45
C LYS A 41 -17.21 6.42 5.41
N LEU A 42 -17.58 5.70 4.36
CA LEU A 42 -18.52 6.18 3.36
C LEU A 42 -19.92 6.29 3.96
N SER A 43 -20.64 7.36 3.64
CA SER A 43 -22.00 7.64 4.10
C SER A 43 -23.00 7.58 2.95
N GLY A 44 -24.23 7.13 3.19
CA GLY A 44 -25.32 7.22 2.20
C GLY A 44 -24.96 6.74 0.78
N THR A 45 -24.95 7.65 -0.20
CA THR A 45 -24.69 7.41 -1.62
C THR A 45 -23.22 7.58 -2.05
N ASP A 46 -22.29 7.73 -1.10
CA ASP A 46 -20.90 8.04 -1.43
C ASP A 46 -20.27 6.97 -2.33
N GLU A 47 -19.54 7.44 -3.34
CA GLU A 47 -18.77 6.59 -4.24
C GLU A 47 -17.54 6.00 -3.51
N PRO A 48 -17.15 4.75 -3.82
CA PRO A 48 -15.97 4.13 -3.23
C PRO A 48 -14.71 4.98 -3.37
N HIS A 49 -13.92 5.06 -2.31
CA HIS A 49 -12.60 5.64 -2.38
C HIS A 49 -11.63 4.65 -3.04
N SER A 50 -10.51 5.14 -3.55
CA SER A 50 -9.47 4.29 -4.13
C SER A 50 -8.09 4.73 -3.66
N ILE A 51 -7.22 3.74 -3.54
CA ILE A 51 -5.80 3.93 -3.26
C ILE A 51 -5.06 3.37 -4.46
N THR A 52 -4.18 4.16 -5.06
CA THR A 52 -3.27 3.74 -6.11
C THR A 52 -1.85 3.87 -5.61
N TRP A 53 -1.07 2.79 -5.67
CA TRP A 53 0.38 2.84 -5.52
C TRP A 53 1.01 2.91 -6.90
N THR A 54 1.87 3.90 -7.12
CA THR A 54 2.56 4.12 -8.40
C THR A 54 4.06 4.08 -8.16
N LEU A 55 4.81 3.23 -8.90
CA LEU A 55 6.27 3.28 -8.87
C LEU A 55 6.74 4.58 -9.55
N THR A 56 7.60 5.33 -8.86
CA THR A 56 8.04 6.68 -9.25
C THR A 56 9.52 6.91 -8.96
N GLY A 57 10.08 8.01 -9.48
CA GLY A 57 11.48 8.36 -9.23
C GLY A 57 12.42 7.29 -9.80
N ASN A 58 13.40 6.85 -9.02
CA ASN A 58 14.29 5.76 -9.39
C ASN A 58 13.59 4.38 -9.47
N ALA A 59 12.33 4.30 -9.02
CA ALA A 59 11.50 3.12 -9.17
C ALA A 59 10.61 3.16 -10.44
N SER A 60 10.64 4.23 -11.25
CA SER A 60 9.65 4.40 -12.34
C SER A 60 9.67 3.31 -13.41
N ASP A 61 10.84 2.72 -13.66
CA ASP A 61 11.06 1.78 -14.77
C ASP A 61 10.85 0.31 -14.36
N GLY A 62 10.54 0.06 -13.09
CA GLY A 62 10.25 -1.27 -12.58
C GLY A 62 8.81 -1.66 -12.77
N GLU A 63 8.48 -2.79 -12.16
CA GLU A 63 7.13 -3.33 -12.16
C GLU A 63 6.75 -3.88 -10.79
N PHE A 64 5.49 -3.73 -10.39
CA PHE A 64 4.99 -4.50 -9.26
C PHE A 64 5.02 -5.98 -9.61
N CYS A 65 5.35 -6.82 -8.63
CA CYS A 65 5.30 -8.27 -8.82
C CYS A 65 3.85 -8.71 -9.10
N ALA A 66 3.66 -9.89 -9.68
CA ALA A 66 2.32 -10.39 -9.97
C ALA A 66 1.52 -10.58 -8.66
N LEU A 67 0.20 -10.36 -8.68
CA LEU A 67 -0.62 -10.48 -7.47
C LEU A 67 -0.74 -11.92 -6.96
N ASP A 68 -0.52 -12.90 -7.83
CA ASP A 68 -0.54 -14.33 -7.57
C ASP A 68 0.86 -14.97 -7.45
N GLU A 69 1.92 -14.15 -7.42
CA GLU A 69 3.29 -14.64 -7.20
C GLU A 69 3.41 -15.26 -5.80
N ALA A 70 3.94 -16.48 -5.72
CA ALA A 70 3.88 -17.29 -4.49
C ALA A 70 4.70 -16.70 -3.32
N ASP A 71 5.91 -16.21 -3.62
CA ASP A 71 6.86 -15.79 -2.59
C ASP A 71 6.83 -14.27 -2.35
N ASN A 72 6.62 -13.47 -3.41
CA ASN A 72 6.67 -12.01 -3.36
C ASN A 72 5.53 -11.40 -4.18
N PRO A 73 4.26 -11.58 -3.78
CA PRO A 73 3.14 -11.01 -4.52
C PRO A 73 3.23 -9.48 -4.51
N GLY A 74 2.83 -8.81 -5.60
CA GLY A 74 2.92 -7.34 -5.70
C GLY A 74 2.26 -6.59 -4.54
N PHE A 75 1.27 -7.21 -3.91
CA PHE A 75 0.61 -6.73 -2.70
C PHE A 75 0.24 -7.89 -1.78
N LEU A 76 0.49 -7.73 -0.48
CA LEU A 76 0.13 -8.71 0.55
C LEU A 76 -0.51 -8.03 1.76
N TRP A 77 -1.68 -8.51 2.20
CA TRP A 77 -2.22 -8.16 3.51
C TRP A 77 -1.46 -8.91 4.61
N LEU A 78 -1.09 -8.19 5.66
CA LEU A 78 -0.35 -8.72 6.80
C LEU A 78 -1.24 -8.80 8.03
N VAL A 79 -1.03 -9.83 8.85
CA VAL A 79 -1.72 -10.10 10.13
C VAL A 79 -3.21 -10.40 9.98
N ARG A 80 -3.98 -9.50 9.37
CA ARG A 80 -5.43 -9.60 9.17
C ARG A 80 -5.79 -9.23 7.74
N ILE A 81 -6.46 -10.15 7.06
CA ILE A 81 -7.03 -9.91 5.73
C ILE A 81 -8.40 -9.21 5.91
N PRO A 82 -8.62 -8.03 5.30
CA PRO A 82 -9.93 -7.40 5.28
C PRO A 82 -10.93 -8.23 4.47
N ASN A 83 -12.21 -8.18 4.84
CA ASN A 83 -13.25 -8.76 4.01
C ASN A 83 -13.60 -7.83 2.84
N GLU A 84 -14.33 -8.36 1.86
CA GLU A 84 -14.73 -7.63 0.66
C GLU A 84 -15.70 -6.46 0.92
N LYS A 85 -16.27 -6.31 2.12
CA LYS A 85 -17.06 -5.12 2.47
C LYS A 85 -16.21 -3.92 2.88
N ILE A 86 -14.89 -4.08 2.92
CA ILE A 86 -13.93 -3.04 3.31
C ILE A 86 -13.06 -2.68 2.11
N PHE A 87 -12.40 -3.66 1.50
CA PHE A 87 -11.59 -3.46 0.31
C PHE A 87 -11.94 -4.44 -0.80
N GLN A 88 -11.96 -3.95 -2.04
CA GLN A 88 -12.33 -4.72 -3.23
C GLN A 88 -11.44 -4.40 -4.42
N ASN A 89 -11.45 -5.31 -5.39
CA ASN A 89 -10.90 -5.10 -6.73
C ASN A 89 -9.44 -4.62 -6.70
N LEU A 90 -8.61 -5.28 -5.90
CA LEU A 90 -7.17 -5.10 -5.99
C LEU A 90 -6.71 -5.54 -7.38
N GLN A 91 -6.11 -4.63 -8.13
CA GLN A 91 -5.71 -4.88 -9.52
C GLN A 91 -4.44 -4.14 -9.88
N SER A 92 -3.64 -4.75 -10.77
CA SER A 92 -2.52 -4.09 -11.42
C SER A 92 -3.02 -3.31 -12.64
N THR A 93 -2.68 -2.03 -12.72
CA THR A 93 -2.98 -1.19 -13.89
C THR A 93 -1.69 -0.92 -14.64
N GLY A 94 -1.39 -1.74 -15.65
CA GLY A 94 -0.07 -1.75 -16.27
C GLY A 94 0.99 -2.35 -15.34
N ARG A 95 2.26 -2.02 -15.59
CA ARG A 95 3.40 -2.61 -14.86
C ARG A 95 3.68 -1.93 -13.52
N ASN A 96 3.47 -0.63 -13.45
CA ASN A 96 3.97 0.22 -12.36
C ASN A 96 2.87 0.77 -11.45
N LYS A 97 1.63 0.28 -11.54
CA LYS A 97 0.54 0.72 -10.67
C LYS A 97 -0.26 -0.43 -10.09
N LEU A 98 -0.61 -0.32 -8.81
CA LEU A 98 -1.60 -1.16 -8.13
C LEU A 98 -2.72 -0.26 -7.62
N THR A 99 -3.97 -0.67 -7.79
CA THR A 99 -5.12 0.07 -7.27
C THR A 99 -6.04 -0.86 -6.49
N ILE A 100 -6.55 -0.37 -5.36
CA ILE A 100 -7.60 -1.04 -4.58
C ILE A 100 -8.72 -0.05 -4.25
N ARG A 101 -9.96 -0.55 -4.17
CA ARG A 101 -11.11 0.26 -3.76
C ARG A 101 -11.40 0.06 -2.28
N ASN A 102 -11.60 1.15 -1.57
CA ASN A 102 -12.15 1.17 -0.22
C ASN A 102 -13.66 1.40 -0.31
N VAL A 103 -14.44 0.42 0.13
CA VAL A 103 -15.90 0.39 0.10
C VAL A 103 -16.50 0.40 1.52
N HIS A 104 -15.68 0.71 2.53
CA HIS A 104 -16.05 0.67 3.94
C HIS A 104 -17.20 1.62 4.27
N ARG A 105 -18.29 1.06 4.79
CA ARG A 105 -19.53 1.79 5.18
C ARG A 105 -19.97 1.54 6.61
N ASP A 106 -19.53 0.44 7.23
CA ASP A 106 -20.08 -0.05 8.50
C ASP A 106 -19.10 0.12 9.65
N LYS A 107 -19.59 0.73 10.74
CA LYS A 107 -18.88 0.90 12.01
C LYS A 107 -18.36 -0.43 12.58
N SER A 108 -19.08 -1.53 12.36
CA SER A 108 -18.68 -2.86 12.83
C SER A 108 -17.44 -3.42 12.12
N SER A 109 -17.09 -2.83 10.97
CA SER A 109 -15.95 -3.23 10.13
C SER A 109 -14.76 -2.27 10.21
N GLU A 110 -14.77 -1.31 11.14
CA GLU A 110 -13.65 -0.42 11.42
C GLU A 110 -12.40 -1.22 11.84
N GLY A 111 -11.23 -0.66 11.56
CA GLY A 111 -9.98 -1.37 11.85
C GLY A 111 -8.74 -0.73 11.29
N LEU A 112 -7.63 -1.44 11.52
CA LEU A 112 -6.31 -1.15 11.00
C LEU A 112 -5.81 -2.39 10.26
N TRP A 113 -5.42 -2.22 9.00
CA TRP A 113 -4.88 -3.28 8.16
C TRP A 113 -3.45 -2.93 7.77
N HIS A 114 -2.55 -3.87 7.97
CA HIS A 114 -1.15 -3.73 7.55
C HIS A 114 -0.95 -4.42 6.21
N TYR A 115 -0.08 -3.89 5.38
CA TYR A 115 0.21 -4.47 4.08
C TYR A 115 1.70 -4.38 3.73
N GLN A 116 2.11 -5.14 2.72
CA GLN A 116 3.43 -5.07 2.11
C GLN A 116 3.29 -4.97 0.60
N LEU A 117 4.23 -4.28 -0.04
CA LEU A 117 4.35 -4.19 -1.48
C LEU A 117 5.67 -4.80 -1.92
N PHE A 118 5.66 -5.43 -3.09
CA PHE A 118 6.84 -5.99 -3.74
C PHE A 118 6.91 -5.52 -5.20
N ALA A 119 8.10 -5.10 -5.62
CA ALA A 119 8.36 -4.66 -6.99
C ALA A 119 9.70 -5.19 -7.49
N ARG A 120 9.78 -5.44 -8.79
CA ARG A 120 10.95 -5.95 -9.48
C ARG A 120 11.62 -4.85 -10.29
N PHE A 121 12.95 -4.80 -10.19
CA PHE A 121 13.82 -3.92 -10.97
C PHE A 121 14.96 -4.74 -11.55
N GLY A 122 14.96 -4.91 -12.88
CA GLY A 122 15.81 -5.90 -13.52
C GLY A 122 15.52 -7.28 -12.95
N ASP A 123 16.55 -7.97 -12.45
CA ASP A 123 16.42 -9.33 -11.90
C ASP A 123 16.24 -9.37 -10.38
N LYS A 124 16.07 -8.21 -9.73
CA LYS A 124 15.98 -8.10 -8.27
C LYS A 124 14.57 -7.71 -7.84
N VAL A 125 14.09 -8.36 -6.78
CA VAL A 125 12.82 -8.05 -6.11
C VAL A 125 13.12 -7.23 -4.85
N TYR A 126 12.36 -6.17 -4.67
CA TYR A 126 12.46 -5.25 -3.55
C TYR A 126 11.12 -5.23 -2.83
N GLY A 127 11.16 -5.27 -1.50
CA GLY A 127 9.98 -5.16 -0.65
C GLY A 127 10.01 -3.87 0.16
N VAL A 128 8.82 -3.42 0.58
CA VAL A 128 8.74 -2.42 1.65
C VAL A 128 9.16 -3.09 2.96
N PRO A 129 10.11 -2.52 3.72
CA PRO A 129 10.61 -3.15 4.93
C PRO A 129 9.51 -3.20 6.00
N LEU A 130 9.51 -4.28 6.78
CA LEU A 130 8.58 -4.49 7.88
C LEU A 130 9.32 -4.46 9.23
N ASN A 131 8.79 -3.70 10.18
CA ASN A 131 9.34 -3.52 11.52
C ASN A 131 8.46 -4.17 12.59
N PHE A 132 7.97 -5.40 12.36
CA PHE A 132 7.26 -6.17 13.41
C PHE A 132 8.24 -6.61 14.52
N GLY A 133 8.77 -5.66 15.32
CA GLY A 133 9.56 -6.01 16.51
C GLY A 133 10.67 -5.08 17.01
N CYS A 134 10.90 -3.86 16.51
CA CYS A 134 12.07 -3.08 16.96
C CYS A 134 11.80 -1.57 17.21
N GLY A 135 11.55 -1.22 18.48
CA GLY A 135 11.86 0.09 19.09
C GLY A 135 11.13 1.34 18.56
N ALA A 136 11.07 2.37 19.41
CA ALA A 136 10.30 3.62 19.20
C ALA A 136 10.77 4.52 18.03
N ALA A 137 11.66 4.04 17.15
CA ALA A 137 12.26 4.81 16.06
C ALA A 137 12.15 4.14 14.68
N ALA A 138 11.53 2.95 14.57
CA ALA A 138 11.32 2.30 13.29
C ALA A 138 9.90 2.62 12.80
N GLU A 139 9.81 3.24 11.63
CA GLU A 139 8.53 3.63 11.01
C GLU A 139 7.54 2.45 11.05
N ALA A 140 6.31 2.70 11.52
CA ALA A 140 5.28 1.66 11.67
C ALA A 140 5.08 0.89 10.36
N ASN A 141 4.63 -0.36 10.34
CA ASN A 141 4.40 -1.05 9.06
C ASN A 141 3.38 -0.29 8.19
N PRO A 142 3.47 -0.36 6.84
CA PRO A 142 2.46 0.23 5.95
C PRO A 142 1.05 -0.18 6.37
N SER A 143 0.17 0.80 6.51
CA SER A 143 -1.13 0.54 7.13
C SER A 143 -2.24 1.40 6.55
N ILE A 144 -3.45 0.86 6.48
CA ILE A 144 -4.66 1.62 6.19
C ILE A 144 -5.58 1.50 7.41
N LYS A 145 -6.04 2.63 7.93
CA LYS A 145 -7.03 2.71 9.00
C LYS A 145 -8.36 3.17 8.43
N ASN A 146 -9.45 2.50 8.77
CA ASN A 146 -10.80 3.01 8.51
C ASN A 146 -11.49 3.28 9.84
N THR A 147 -12.08 4.48 9.97
CA THR A 147 -12.82 4.98 11.14
C THR A 147 -14.16 5.59 10.76
#